data_AF-A0A1F7FZM0-F1
#
_entry.id   AF-A0A1F7FZM0-F1
#
_cell.length_a   1.000
_cell.length_b   1.000
_cell.length_c   1.000
_cell.angle_alpha   90.00
_cell.angle_beta   90.00
_cell.angle_gamma   90.00
#
_symmetry.space_group_name_H-M   'P 1'
#
loop_
_entity.id
_entity.type
_entity.pdbx_description
1 polymer ?
#
loop_
_entity_poly.entity_id
_entity_poly.type
_entity_poly.pdbx_seq_one_letter_code
_entity_poly.pdbx_strand_id
1 'polypeptide(L)' 'MKSDEICFGAWLVMEGARVEPGDELYEVEADKATVVFEAEVSGVLSEVLVTEGSIREGDILGHINAG' A
#
# COMPACT_ATOMS: atom_id res chain seq x y z
N MET A 1 -25.15 4.13 6.18
CA MET A 1 -24.18 3.24 5.50
C MET A 1 -22.88 4.02 5.49
N LYS A 2 -21.91 3.64 6.32
CA LYS A 2 -20.60 4.31 6.27
C LYS A 2 -19.91 3.78 5.02
N SER A 3 -19.87 4.60 3.98
CA SER A 3 -18.90 4.41 2.92
C SER A 3 -17.61 4.99 3.48
N ASP A 4 -16.84 4.17 4.20
CA ASP A 4 -15.46 4.50 4.52
C ASP A 4 -14.69 4.39 3.18
N GLU A 5 -14.77 5.45 2.39
CA GLU A 5 -14.04 5.57 1.13
C GLU A 5 -12.60 5.94 1.49
N ILE A 6 -11.67 5.03 1.20
CA ILE A 6 -10.25 5.20 1.52
C ILE A 6 -9.59 5.67 0.23
N CYS A 7 -8.85 6.78 0.27
CA CYS A 7 -8.07 7.24 -0.87
C CYS A 7 -6.66 6.68 -0.77
N PHE A 8 -6.17 6.08 -1.85
CA PHE A 8 -4.75 5.74 -1.93
C PHE A 8 -3.94 7.03 -1.94
N GLY A 9 -2.99 7.15 -1.00
CA GLY A 9 -2.14 8.33 -0.87
C GLY A 9 -0.96 8.24 -1.84
N ALA A 10 0.05 7.45 -1.46
CA ALA A 10 1.23 7.22 -2.27
C ALA A 10 1.99 5.96 -1.83
N TRP A 11 2.80 5.43 -2.74
CA TRP A 11 3.84 4.47 -2.39
C TRP A 11 5.03 5.19 -1.76
N LEU A 12 5.52 4.64 -0.65
CA LEU A 12 6.73 5.08 0.03
C LEU A 12 7.97 4.32 -0.49
N VAL A 13 7.74 3.20 -1.19
CA VAL A 13 8.74 2.40 -1.88
C VAL A 13 8.54 2.43 -3.40
N MET A 14 9.58 2.10 -4.16
CA MET A 14 9.51 2.05 -5.63
C MET A 14 9.38 0.62 -6.15
N GLU A 15 8.84 0.46 -7.35
CA GLU A 15 8.90 -0.82 -8.07
C GLU A 15 10.36 -1.28 -8.21
N GLY A 16 10.61 -2.55 -7.90
CA GLY A 16 11.94 -3.15 -7.81
C GLY A 16 12.67 -2.91 -6.49
N ALA A 17 12.10 -2.15 -5.54
CA ALA A 17 12.69 -1.98 -4.22
C ALA A 17 12.54 -3.23 -3.36
N ARG A 18 13.59 -3.54 -2.60
CA ARG A 18 13.55 -4.59 -1.57
C ARG A 18 12.95 -4.00 -0.29
N VAL A 19 12.02 -4.75 0.30
CA VAL A 19 11.31 -4.38 1.53
C VAL A 19 11.50 -5.48 2.58
N GLU A 20 11.57 -5.10 3.84
CA GLU A 20 11.67 -6.01 4.98
C GLU A 20 10.51 -5.80 5.95
N PRO A 21 10.14 -6.81 6.78
CA PRO A 21 9.04 -6.66 7.73
C PRO A 21 9.23 -5.44 8.65
N GLY A 22 8.26 -4.53 8.67
CA GLY A 22 8.32 -3.26 9.37
C GLY A 22 8.75 -2.06 8.51
N ASP A 23 9.15 -2.26 7.26
CA ASP A 23 9.39 -1.15 6.33
C ASP A 23 8.07 -0.56 5.82
N GLU A 24 7.98 0.76 5.77
CA GLU A 24 6.81 1.48 5.27
C GLU A 24 6.65 1.28 3.75
N LEU A 25 5.51 0.71 3.31
CA LEU A 25 5.24 0.40 1.91
C LEU A 25 4.48 1.52 1.20
N TYR A 26 3.33 1.89 1.75
CA TYR A 26 2.43 2.87 1.18
C TYR A 26 1.58 3.50 2.28
N GLU A 27 1.00 4.64 1.95
CA GLU A 27 0.07 5.34 2.82
C GLU A 27 -1.29 5.48 2.15
N VAL A 28 -2.32 5.46 2.98
CA VAL A 28 -3.70 5.71 2.55
C VAL A 28 -4.27 6.85 3.38
N GLU A 29 -5.09 7.66 2.74
CA GLU A 29 -5.79 8.77 3.37
C GLU A 29 -7.24 8.36 3.61
N ALA A 30 -7.62 8.34 4.89
CA ALA A 30 -9.01 8.24 5.31
C ALA A 30 -9.47 9.59 5.88
N ASP A 31 -10.78 9.79 5.94
CA ASP A 31 -11.45 11.06 6.34
C ASP A 31 -10.85 11.76 7.59
N LYS A 32 -10.26 11.01 8.51
CA LYS A 32 -9.71 11.54 9.77
C LYS A 32 -8.23 11.34 9.99
N ALA A 33 -7.55 10.57 9.14
CA ALA A 33 -6.15 10.21 9.36
C ALA A 33 -5.51 9.61 8.10
N THR A 34 -4.21 9.86 7.96
CA THR A 34 -3.33 9.09 7.07
C THR A 34 -2.85 7.86 7.82
N VAL A 35 -2.97 6.69 7.20
CA VAL A 35 -2.51 5.41 7.75
C VAL A 35 -1.39 4.88 6.86
N VAL A 36 -0.24 4.61 7.48
CA VAL A 36 0.92 4.00 6.81
C VAL A 36 0.85 2.49 7.00
N PHE A 37 1.02 1.74 5.91
CA PHE A 37 1.07 0.30 5.91
C PHE A 37 2.52 -0.15 5.77
N GLU A 38 2.94 -1.02 6.68
CA GLU A 38 4.27 -1.61 6.71
C GLU A 38 4.26 -2.97 6.02
N ALA A 39 5.43 -3.41 5.53
CA ALA A 39 5.59 -4.73 4.96
C ALA A 39 5.44 -5.79 6.06
N GLU A 40 4.67 -6.82 5.77
CA GLU A 40 4.54 -7.99 6.65
C GLU A 40 5.57 -9.08 6.32
N VAL A 41 6.11 -9.05 5.09
CA VAL A 41 7.05 -10.04 4.56
C VAL A 41 8.25 -9.37 3.93
N SER A 42 9.39 -10.06 3.93
CA SER A 42 10.55 -9.64 3.15
C SER A 42 10.37 -10.02 1.68
N GLY A 43 10.71 -9.10 0.78
CA GLY A 43 10.54 -9.34 -0.64
C GLY A 43 10.96 -8.17 -1.50
N VAL A 44 10.56 -8.21 -2.76
CA VAL A 44 10.75 -7.12 -3.72
C VAL A 44 9.40 -6.70 -4.27
N LEU A 45 9.08 -5.41 -4.24
CA LEU A 45 7.88 -4.86 -4.87
C LEU A 45 8.01 -5.06 -6.38
N SER A 46 7.30 -6.05 -6.93
CA SER A 46 7.45 -6.44 -8.32
C SER A 46 6.53 -5.68 -9.27
N GLU A 47 5.38 -5.23 -8.78
CA GLU A 47 4.38 -4.54 -9.60
C GLU A 47 3.50 -3.65 -8.72
N VAL A 48 3.26 -2.42 -9.18
CA VAL A 48 2.31 -1.47 -8.61
C VAL A 48 1.08 -1.37 -9.50
N LEU A 49 -0.10 -1.69 -8.97
CA LEU A 49 -1.37 -1.66 -9.71
C LEU A 49 -2.17 -0.38 -9.47
N VAL A 50 -1.98 0.24 -8.30
CA VAL A 50 -2.68 1.46 -7.90
C VAL A 50 -1.68 2.57 -7.68
N THR A 51 -1.84 3.68 -8.38
CA THR A 51 -0.99 4.88 -8.19
C THR A 51 -1.76 6.03 -7.55
N GLU A 52 -3.08 6.07 -7.69
CA GLU A 52 -3.97 7.10 -7.16
C GLU A 52 -5.44 6.64 -7.23
N GLY A 53 -6.30 7.17 -6.34
CA GLY A 53 -7.75 7.00 -6.41
C GLY A 53 -8.36 6.32 -5.19
N SER A 54 -9.68 6.10 -5.23
CA SER A 54 -10.43 5.47 -4.14
C SER A 54 -10.26 3.95 -4.17
N ILE A 55 -9.84 3.38 -3.05
CA ILE A 55 -9.68 1.94 -2.82
C ILE A 55 -10.65 1.45 -1.74
N ARG A 56 -10.86 0.13 -1.70
CA ARG A 56 -11.71 -0.54 -0.71
C ARG A 56 -10.89 -1.56 0.07
N GLU A 57 -11.37 -1.91 1.26
CA GLU A 57 -10.82 -3.04 2.01
C GLU A 57 -10.86 -4.32 1.16
N GLY A 58 -9.70 -4.94 0.97
CA GLY A 58 -9.54 -6.15 0.16
C GLY A 58 -9.12 -5.91 -1.30
N ASP A 59 -9.01 -4.65 -1.74
CA ASP A 59 -8.43 -4.36 -3.06
C ASP A 59 -6.94 -4.70 -3.11
N ILE A 60 -6.52 -5.25 -4.25
CA ILE A 60 -5.11 -5.58 -4.49
C ILE A 60 -4.42 -4.33 -5.04
N LEU A 61 -3.48 -3.78 -4.27
CA LEU A 61 -2.75 -2.56 -4.63
C LEU A 61 -1.49 -2.85 -5.46
N GLY A 62 -0.88 -4.03 -5.26
CA GLY A 62 0.35 -4.43 -5.94
C GLY A 62 0.78 -5.84 -5.58
N HIS A 63 1.87 -6.30 -6.20
CA HIS A 63 2.46 -7.61 -5.97
C HIS A 63 3.87 -7.51 -5.40
N ILE A 64 4.09 -8.17 -4.25
CA ILE A 64 5.41 -8.35 -3.66
C ILE A 64 5.86 -9.79 -3.94
N ASN A 65 7.02 -9.94 -4.57
CA ASN A 65 7.69 -11.22 -4.66
C ASN A 65 8.44 -11.46 -3.36
N ALA A 66 7.84 -12.28 -2.49
CA ALA A 66 8.51 -12.78 -1.30
C ALA A 66 9.72 -13.64 -1.72
N GLY A 67 10.87 -13.34 -1.11
CA GLY A 67 12.15 -14.01 -1.38
C GLY A 67 12.36 -15.29 -0.58
#